data_AF-A0A7X8I246-F1
#
_entry.id   AF-A0A7X8I246-F1
#
_cell.length_a   1.000
_cell.length_b   1.000
_cell.length_c   1.000
_cell.angle_alpha   90.00
_cell.angle_beta   90.00
_cell.angle_gamma   90.00
#
_symmetry.space_group_name_H-M   'P 1'
#
loop_
_entity.id
_entity.type
_entity.pdbx_description
1 polymer ?
#
loop_
_entity_poly.entity_id
_entity_poly.type
_entity_poly.pdbx_seq_one_letter_code
_entity_poly.pdbx_strand_id
1 'polypeptide(L)' 'MSKKIKTLIFAAALCFAATPFLYIGGQSEGSGLSILGLAIFCVGMAIAPILQMTAGKEPEDAPPTADK' A
#
# COMPACT_ATOMS: atom_id res chain seq x y z
N MET A 1 -22.29 1.02 -0.69
CA MET A 1 -20.82 0.95 -0.84
C MET A 1 -20.34 -0.40 -0.32
N SER A 2 -19.76 -1.26 -1.16
CA SER A 2 -19.33 -2.61 -0.76
C SER A 2 -18.16 -2.57 0.22
N LYS A 3 -18.13 -3.50 1.19
CA LYS A 3 -17.08 -3.60 2.23
C LYS A 3 -15.67 -3.57 1.63
N LYS A 4 -15.47 -4.23 0.49
CA LYS A 4 -14.20 -4.27 -0.26
C LYS A 4 -13.71 -2.89 -0.71
N ILE A 5 -14.61 -2.07 -1.27
CA ILE A 5 -14.28 -0.71 -1.74
C ILE A 5 -13.90 0.20 -0.56
N LYS A 6 -14.62 0.08 0.57
CA LYS A 6 -14.25 0.79 1.81
C LYS A 6 -12.85 0.41 2.29
N THR A 7 -12.52 -0.88 2.26
CA THR A 7 -11.20 -1.37 2.68
C THR A 7 -10.09 -0.90 1.74
N LEU A 8 -10.31 -0.89 0.42
CA LEU A 8 -9.35 -0.36 -0.56
C LEU A 8 -9.11 1.14 -0.40
N ILE A 9 -10.17 1.93 -0.19
CA ILE A 9 -10.05 3.38 0.07
C ILE A 9 -9.27 3.63 1.36
N PHE A 10 -9.52 2.83 2.40
CA PHE A 10 -8.80 2.94 3.67
C PHE A 10 -7.31 2.60 3.52
N ALA A 11 -6.97 1.54 2.78
CA ALA A 11 -5.60 1.17 2.48
C ALA A 11 -4.87 2.26 1.67
N ALA A 12 -5.52 2.81 0.64
CA ALA A 12 -4.97 3.91 -0.15
C ALA A 12 -4.74 5.17 0.70
N ALA A 13 -5.70 5.53 1.55
CA ALA A 13 -5.56 6.65 2.47
C ALA A 13 -4.39 6.45 3.46
N LEU A 14 -4.20 5.22 3.97
CA LEU A 14 -3.06 4.88 4.83
C LEU A 14 -1.72 5.02 4.10
N CYS A 15 -1.61 4.55 2.85
CA CYS A 15 -0.39 4.71 2.05
C CYS A 15 -0.06 6.19 1.79
N PHE A 16 -1.06 6.99 1.42
CA PHE A 16 -0.89 8.44 1.23
C PHE A 16 -0.50 9.14 2.53
N ALA A 17 -1.14 8.78 3.65
CA ALA A 17 -0.80 9.35 4.95
C ALA A 17 0.60 8.96 5.42
N ALA A 18 1.10 7.76 5.08
CA ALA A 18 2.44 7.30 5.45
C ALA A 18 3.57 7.99 4.66
N THR A 19 3.28 8.47 3.45
CA THR A 19 4.27 9.11 2.56
C THR A 19 4.98 10.32 3.19
N PRO A 20 4.30 11.29 3.83
CA PRO A 20 4.97 12.39 4.52
C PRO A 20 5.79 11.92 5.74
N PHE A 21 5.36 10.89 6.47
CA PHE A 21 6.15 10.33 7.58
C PHE A 21 7.44 9.67 7.08
N LEU A 22 7.38 8.97 5.95
CA LEU A 22 8.55 8.41 5.28
C LEU A 22 9.48 9.49 4.73
N TYR A 23 8.92 10.57 4.18
CA TYR A 23 9.71 11.69 3.65
C TYR A 23 10.42 12.48 4.75
N ILE A 24 9.68 12.87 5.80
CA ILE A 24 10.22 13.63 6.94
C ILE A 24 11.18 12.74 7.74
N GLY A 25 10.83 11.47 7.96
CA GLY A 25 11.72 10.51 8.61
C GLY A 25 12.95 10.17 7.79
N GLY A 26 12.89 10.20 6.45
CA GLY A 26 14.06 9.99 5.60
C GLY A 26 15.03 11.17 5.62
N GLN A 27 14.51 12.39 5.80
CA GLN A 27 15.33 13.60 5.92
C GLN A 27 15.87 13.84 7.34
N SER A 28 15.07 13.53 8.36
CA SER A 28 15.49 13.66 9.75
C SER A 28 16.14 12.34 10.15
N GLU A 29 17.38 12.32 10.63
CA GLU A 29 18.08 11.11 11.13
C GLU A 29 17.32 10.35 12.27
N GLY A 30 16.11 10.78 12.63
CA GLY A 30 15.14 10.10 13.48
C GLY A 30 14.57 8.85 12.82
N SER A 31 15.33 7.76 12.90
CA SER A 31 15.00 6.42 12.39
C SER A 31 13.59 5.92 12.79
N GLY A 32 13.03 6.39 13.91
CA GLY A 32 11.72 5.95 14.40
C GLY A 32 10.52 6.39 13.55
N LEU A 33 10.54 7.61 12.99
CA LEU A 33 9.45 8.11 12.14
C LEU A 33 9.41 7.40 10.79
N SER A 34 10.58 7.08 10.24
CA SER A 34 10.72 6.28 9.03
C SER A 34 10.18 4.88 9.23
N ILE A 35 10.57 4.19 10.32
CA ILE A 35 10.10 2.83 10.61
C ILE A 35 8.58 2.81 10.78
N LEU A 36 8.01 3.80 11.46
CA LEU A 36 6.56 3.92 11.61
C LEU A 36 5.85 4.13 10.27
N GLY A 37 6.35 5.06 9.44
CA GLY A 37 5.82 5.29 8.10
C GLY A 37 5.91 4.05 7.21
N LEU A 38 7.01 3.30 7.31
CA LEU A 38 7.25 2.09 6.51
C LEU A 38 6.32 0.96 6.93
N ALA A 39 6.12 0.76 8.24
CA ALA A 39 5.17 -0.21 8.75
C ALA A 39 3.73 0.07 8.28
N ILE A 40 3.29 1.33 8.36
CA ILE A 40 1.95 1.74 7.92
C ILE A 40 1.78 1.54 6.41
N PHE A 41 2.79 1.93 5.63
CA PHE A 41 2.79 1.75 4.18
C PHE A 41 2.74 0.27 3.78
N CYS A 42 3.55 -0.58 4.42
CA CYS A 42 3.54 -2.03 4.18
C CYS A 42 2.19 -2.66 4.53
N VAL A 43 1.53 -2.24 5.61
CA VAL A 43 0.18 -2.70 5.97
C VAL A 43 -0.83 -2.28 4.89
N GLY A 44 -0.77 -1.04 4.41
CA GLY A 44 -1.62 -0.56 3.31
C GLY A 44 -1.43 -1.37 2.02
N MET A 45 -0.17 -1.63 1.65
CA MET A 45 0.18 -2.44 0.48
C MET A 45 -0.25 -3.91 0.61
N ALA A 46 -0.12 -4.52 1.80
CA ALA A 46 -0.48 -5.91 2.04
C ALA A 46 -2.00 -6.15 1.99
N ILE A 47 -2.81 -5.13 2.26
CA ILE A 47 -4.28 -5.23 2.20
C ILE A 47 -4.76 -5.47 0.76
N ALA A 48 -4.11 -4.91 -0.26
CA ALA A 48 -4.48 -5.09 -1.66
C ALA A 48 -4.40 -6.55 -2.15
N PRO A 49 -3.27 -7.29 -2.01
CA PRO A 49 -3.18 -8.69 -2.39
C PRO A 49 -4.04 -9.61 -1.50
N ILE A 50 -4.22 -9.29 -0.21
CA ILE A 50 -5.16 -10.05 0.66
C ILE A 50 -6.60 -9.91 0.14
N LEU A 51 -6.99 -8.71 -0.31
CA LEU A 51 -8.27 -8.49 -0.97
C LEU A 51 -8.40 -9.25 -2.29
N GLN A 52 -7.34 -9.33 -3.09
CA GLN A 52 -7.32 -10.11 -4.32
C GLN A 52 -7.35 -11.63 -4.07
N MET A 53 -6.70 -12.14 -3.03
CA MET A 53 -6.73 -13.56 -2.66
C MET A 53 -8.08 -13.98 -2.04
N THR A 54 -8.72 -13.10 -1.27
CA THR A 54 -10.03 -13.35 -0.63
C THR A 54 -11.22 -13.03 -1.53
N ALA A 55 -11.04 -12.19 -2.56
CA ALA A 55 -11.97 -12.07 -3.67
C ALA A 55 -11.58 -13.12 -4.73
N GLY A 56 -12.01 -14.37 -4.54
CA GLY A 56 -11.60 -15.50 -5.40
C GLY A 56 -11.46 -15.16 -6.89
N LYS A 57 -10.25 -15.43 -7.42
CA LYS A 57 -9.84 -15.47 -8.82
C LYS A 57 -10.45 -14.40 -9.75
N GLU A 58 -9.66 -13.37 -10.04
CA GLU A 58 -9.27 -13.04 -11.42
C GLU A 58 -7.77 -12.68 -11.40
N PRO A 59 -6.88 -13.50 -11.99
CA PRO A 59 -5.47 -13.19 -12.16
C PRO A 59 -5.27 -12.64 -13.58
N GLU A 60 -5.22 -11.34 -13.79
CA GLU A 60 -4.58 -10.80 -15.00
C GLU A 60 -4.29 -9.32 -14.84
N ASP A 61 -3.02 -9.02 -14.62
CA ASP A 61 -2.32 -8.00 -15.40
C ASP A 61 -0.84 -8.34 -15.26
N ALA A 62 -0.39 -9.20 -16.18
CA ALA A 62 1.02 -9.47 -16.39
C ALA A 62 1.78 -8.14 -16.57
N PRO A 63 3.05 -8.05 -16.15
CA PRO A 63 3.85 -6.86 -16.44
C PRO A 63 3.78 -6.55 -17.94
N PRO A 64 3.73 -5.26 -18.36
CA PRO A 64 3.67 -4.92 -19.76
C PRO A 64 4.86 -5.57 -20.46
N THR A 65 4.60 -6.59 -21.27
CA THR A 65 5.59 -7.19 -22.15
C THR A 65 6.11 -6.05 -23.02
N ALA A 66 7.35 -5.64 -22.74
CA ALA A 66 8.10 -4.75 -23.59
C ALA A 66 8.27 -5.46 -24.94
N ASP A 67 7.39 -5.10 -25.88
CA ASP A 67 7.51 -5.44 -27.28
C ASP A 67 8.81 -4.79 -27.80
N LYS A 68 9.81 -5.62 -28.10
CA LYS A 68 10.94 -5.32 -28.99
C LYS A 68 11.70 -6.58 -29.37
#